data_AF-A0A072NR35-F1
#
_entry.id   AF-A0A072NR35-F1
#
_cell.length_a   1.000
_cell.length_b   1.000
_cell.length_c   1.000
_cell.angle_alpha   90.00
_cell.angle_beta   90.00
_cell.angle_gamma   90.00
#
_symmetry.space_group_name_H-M   'P 1'
#
loop_
_entity.id
_entity.type
_entity.pdbx_description
1 polymer ?
#
loop_
_entity_poly.entity_id
_entity_poly.type
_entity_poly.pdbx_seq_one_letter_code
_entity_poly.pdbx_strand_id
1 'polypeptide(L)' 'MLDYFTIAKRYYDLGIYGKEEVATFVQYGKITEEQYQEITSETYNVA' A
#
# COMPACT_ATOMS: atom_id res chain seq x y z
N MET A 1 7.02 17.15 1.00
CA MET A 1 6.64 15.91 0.29
C MET A 1 5.90 15.03 1.27
N LEU A 2 4.80 14.39 0.86
CA LEU A 2 4.10 13.42 1.70
C LEU A 2 4.76 12.05 1.53
N ASP A 3 5.01 11.37 2.64
CA ASP A 3 5.49 9.98 2.65
C ASP A 3 4.28 9.04 2.61
N TYR A 4 3.86 8.67 1.40
CA TYR A 4 2.70 7.82 1.18
C TYR A 4 2.92 6.39 1.68
N PHE A 5 4.16 5.90 1.74
CA PHE A 5 4.47 4.59 2.29
C PHE A 5 4.14 4.53 3.78
N THR A 6 4.65 5.49 4.57
CA THR A 6 4.37 5.55 6.01
C THR A 6 2.87 5.71 6.29
N ILE A 7 2.15 6.49 5.47
CA ILE A 7 0.70 6.65 5.60
C ILE A 7 -0.01 5.33 5.29
N ALA A 8 0.24 4.73 4.14
CA ALA A 8 -0.41 3.48 3.75
C ALA A 8 -0.15 2.37 4.77
N LYS A 9 1.10 2.22 5.22
CA LYS A 9 1.48 1.25 6.24
C LYS A 9 0.73 1.47 7.56
N ARG A 10 0.74 2.70 8.08
CA ARG A 10 0.08 3.02 9.36
C ARG A 10 -1.42 2.72 9.31
N TYR A 11 -2.08 3.09 8.22
CA TYR A 11 -3.53 2.88 8.09
C TYR A 11 -3.88 1.42 7.85
N TYR A 12 -3.01 0.66 7.17
CA TYR A 12 -3.13 -0.78 7.05
C TYR A 12 -2.93 -1.48 8.42
N ASP A 13 -1.89 -1.11 9.18
CA ASP A 13 -1.62 -1.65 10.51
C ASP A 13 -2.77 -1.36 11.50
N LEU A 14 -3.47 -0.23 11.33
CA LEU A 14 -4.66 0.13 12.10
C LEU A 14 -5.93 -0.59 11.64
N GLY A 15 -5.88 -1.39 10.57
CA GLY A 15 -7.02 -2.07 9.97
C GLY A 15 -8.01 -1.13 9.27
N ILE A 16 -7.60 0.11 8.98
CA ILE A 16 -8.42 1.09 8.27
C ILE A 16 -8.37 0.83 6.77
N TYR A 17 -7.21 0.45 6.26
CA TYR A 17 -7.03 0.06 4.87
C TYR A 17 -6.95 -1.44 4.74
N GLY A 18 -7.74 -1.97 3.79
CA GLY A 18 -7.51 -3.26 3.20
C GLY A 18 -6.38 -3.23 2.17
N LYS A 19 -6.11 -4.40 1.60
CA LYS A 19 -5.11 -4.57 0.54
C LYS A 19 -5.49 -3.80 -0.72
N GLU A 20 -6.79 -3.69 -1.03
CA GLU A 20 -7.31 -2.97 -2.20
C GLU A 20 -6.99 -1.47 -2.13
N GLU A 21 -7.11 -0.87 -0.94
CA GLU A 21 -6.74 0.52 -0.70
C GLU A 21 -5.23 0.72 -0.84
N VAL A 22 -4.39 -0.19 -0.30
CA VAL A 22 -2.93 -0.12 -0.48
C VAL A 22 -2.55 -0.30 -1.97
N ALA A 23 -3.24 -1.17 -2.70
CA ALA A 23 -3.07 -1.37 -4.15
C ALA A 23 -3.40 -0.09 -4.94
N THR A 24 -4.38 0.68 -4.49
CA THR A 24 -4.73 1.97 -5.08
C THR A 24 -3.55 2.96 -5.01
N PHE A 25 -2.75 2.96 -3.92
CA PHE A 25 -1.53 3.78 -3.85
C PHE A 25 -0.48 3.36 -4.89
N VAL A 26 -0.39 2.07 -5.23
CA VAL A 26 0.48 1.58 -6.31
C VAL A 26 -0.02 2.09 -7.66
N GLN A 27 -1.33 1.96 -7.94
CA GLN A 27 -1.94 2.42 -9.20
C GLN A 27 -1.74 3.92 -9.46
N TYR A 28 -1.77 4.74 -8.41
CA TYR A 28 -1.51 6.18 -8.51
C TYR A 28 -0.02 6.57 -8.45
N GLY A 29 0.88 5.58 -8.46
CA GLY A 29 2.34 5.78 -8.42
C GLY A 29 2.81 6.46 -7.13
N LYS A 30 2.09 6.27 -6.01
CA LYS A 30 2.44 6.85 -4.70
C LYS A 30 3.38 5.97 -3.91
N ILE A 31 3.29 4.66 -4.11
CA ILE A 31 4.20 3.64 -3.57
C ILE A 31 4.55 2.64 -4.67
N THR A 32 5.58 1.84 -4.48
CA THR A 32 5.98 0.76 -5.41
C THR A 32 5.29 -0.57 -5.08
N GLU A 33 5.37 -1.53 -5.99
CA GLU A 33 4.89 -2.91 -5.78
C GLU A 33 5.63 -3.60 -4.61
N GLU A 34 6.93 -3.31 -4.45
CA GLU A 34 7.75 -3.80 -3.33
C GLU A 34 7.25 -3.25 -1.99
N GLN A 35 6.92 -1.96 -1.95
CA GLN A 35 6.35 -1.31 -0.78
C GLN A 35 4.95 -1.84 -0.45
N TYR A 36 4.14 -2.15 -1.46
CA TYR A 36 2.87 -2.85 -1.26
C TYR A 36 3.08 -4.22 -0.62
N GLN A 37 4.05 -4.99 -1.10
CA GLN A 37 4.37 -6.31 -0.54
C GLN A 37 4.89 -6.19 0.90
N GLU A 38 5.67 -5.16 1.22
CA GLU A 38 6.12 -4.91 2.59
C GLU A 38 4.95 -4.59 3.54
N ILE A 39 3.97 -3.81 3.09
CA ILE A 39 2.80 -3.45 3.90
C ILE A 39 1.87 -4.65 4.08
N THR A 40 1.54 -5.33 2.99
CA THR A 40 0.46 -6.33 2.96
C THR A 40 0.93 -7.76 3.18
N SER A 41 2.24 -8.01 3.08
CA SER A 41 2.84 -9.35 2.97
C SER A 41 2.37 -10.16 1.76
N GLU A 42 1.77 -9.52 0.75
CA GLU A 42 1.30 -10.17 -0.47
C GLU A 42 1.92 -9.55 -1.72
N THR A 43 2.14 -10.38 -2.74
CA THR A 43 2.59 -9.89 -4.04
C THR A 43 1.50 -9.01 -4.65
N TYR A 44 1.88 -7.83 -5.13
CA TYR A 44 0.97 -6.99 -5.88
C TYR A 44 0.55 -7.71 -7.17
N ASN A 45 -0.73 -8.04 -7.28
CA ASN A 45 -1.28 -8.72 -8.44
C ASN A 45 -2.49 -7.93 -8.93
N VAL A 46 -2.31 -7.22 -10.05
CA VAL A 46 -3.40 -6.56 -10.75
C VAL A 46 -3.96 -7.60 -11.71
N ALA A 47 -5.08 -8.20 -11.31
CA ALA A 47 -5.89 -8.99 -12.24
C ALA A 47 -6.57 -8.07 -13.27
#